data_AF-A0A842PIV6-F1
#
_entry.id   AF-A0A842PIV6-F1
#
_cell.length_a   1.000
_cell.length_b   1.000
_cell.length_c   1.000
_cell.angle_alpha   90.00
_cell.angle_beta   90.00
_cell.angle_gamma   90.00
#
_symmetry.space_group_name_H-M   'P 1'
#
loop_
_entity.id
_entity.type
_entity.pdbx_description
1 polymer ?
#
loop_
_entity_poly.entity_id
_entity_poly.type
_entity_poly.pdbx_seq_one_letter_code
_entity_poly.pdbx_strand_id
1 'polypeptide(L)'
;MAIISAVLKTCMPYFFVVAFYRVRGENSLQIGPYQGEVLACGIIPYEKGVCGACATRQETIIVHDVTKFPKYIACDSLTKSELAVPVTRDNKLIAVLDVDSTEFDAFNEVDKSYLELIVKTYFEN
;
A
#
# COMPACT_ATOMS: atom_id res chain seq x y z
N MET A 1 9.05 -3.59 8.44
CA MET A 1 8.67 -2.60 7.40
C MET A 1 9.85 -2.30 6.47
N ALA A 2 10.94 -1.65 6.92
CA ALA A 2 12.03 -1.25 6.02
C ALA A 2 12.69 -2.39 5.22
N ILE A 3 13.01 -3.51 5.88
CA ILE A 3 13.59 -4.68 5.19
C ILE A 3 12.59 -5.27 4.20
N ILE A 4 11.31 -5.37 4.59
CA ILE A 4 10.25 -5.92 3.74
C ILE A 4 10.09 -5.06 2.48
N SER A 5 10.01 -3.73 2.61
CA SER A 5 9.87 -2.86 1.43
C SER A 5 11.09 -2.92 0.50
N ALA A 6 12.30 -2.97 1.07
CA ALA A 6 13.53 -3.15 0.29
C ALA A 6 13.56 -4.48 -0.47
N VAL A 7 13.22 -5.60 0.20
CA VAL A 7 13.21 -6.93 -0.41
C VAL A 7 12.14 -7.02 -1.49
N LEU A 8 10.90 -6.59 -1.22
CA LEU A 8 9.82 -6.59 -2.21
C LEU A 8 10.19 -5.79 -3.45
N LYS A 9 10.70 -4.55 -3.28
CA LYS A 9 11.13 -3.72 -4.42
C LYS A 9 12.28 -4.35 -5.21
N THR A 10 13.19 -5.05 -4.54
CA THR A 10 14.35 -5.70 -5.18
C THR A 10 13.92 -6.97 -5.94
N CYS A 11 13.01 -7.76 -5.38
CA CYS A 11 12.64 -9.06 -5.91
C CYS A 11 11.49 -9.02 -6.91
N MET A 12 10.68 -7.94 -6.93
CA MET A 12 9.51 -7.80 -7.80
C MET A 12 9.73 -6.63 -8.79
N PRO A 13 10.21 -6.89 -10.02
CA PRO A 13 10.56 -5.83 -10.98
C PRO A 13 9.40 -4.90 -11.34
N TYR A 14 8.17 -5.41 -11.33
CA TYR A 14 6.96 -4.66 -11.66
C TYR A 14 6.38 -3.88 -10.47
N PHE A 15 6.94 -4.01 -9.26
CA PHE A 15 6.61 -3.14 -8.13
C PHE A 15 7.35 -1.83 -8.32
N PHE A 16 6.66 -0.80 -8.79
CA PHE A 16 7.22 0.52 -9.04
C PHE A 16 7.56 1.24 -7.73
N VAL A 17 6.60 1.32 -6.81
CA VAL A 17 6.74 1.83 -5.45
C VAL A 17 6.35 0.74 -4.46
N VAL A 18 7.06 0.66 -3.34
CA VAL A 18 6.69 -0.17 -2.19
C VAL A 18 6.81 0.69 -0.93
N ALA A 19 5.69 0.99 -0.29
CA ALA A 19 5.63 1.89 0.86
C ALA A 19 4.88 1.26 2.03
N PHE A 20 5.28 1.63 3.24
CA PHE A 20 4.46 1.43 4.43
C PHE A 20 3.96 2.79 4.91
N TYR A 21 2.65 2.98 4.86
CA TYR A 21 1.94 4.14 5.37
C TYR A 21 1.47 3.87 6.80
N ARG A 22 2.12 4.47 7.80
CA ARG A 22 1.83 4.22 9.21
C ARG A 22 0.66 5.06 9.71
N VAL A 23 -0.14 4.52 10.61
CA VAL A 23 -1.22 5.29 11.26
C VAL A 23 -0.64 6.49 12.01
N ARG A 24 -1.22 7.67 11.77
CA ARG A 24 -0.88 8.94 12.41
C ARG A 24 -2.16 9.60 12.92
N GLY A 25 -2.30 9.65 14.24
CA GLY A 25 -3.51 10.17 14.87
C GLY A 25 -4.71 9.28 14.58
N GLU A 26 -5.90 9.89 14.52
CA GLU A 26 -7.16 9.13 14.41
C GLU A 26 -7.55 8.77 12.98
N ASN A 27 -7.28 9.66 12.00
CA ASN A 27 -7.86 9.56 10.65
C ASN A 27 -6.84 9.84 9.53
N SER A 28 -5.55 9.58 9.76
CA SER A 28 -4.54 9.77 8.72
C SER A 28 -3.44 8.72 8.78
N LEU A 29 -2.81 8.52 7.63
CA LEU A 29 -1.58 7.76 7.48
C LEU A 29 -0.43 8.73 7.20
N GLN A 30 0.77 8.36 7.60
CA GLN A 30 2.01 9.07 7.28
C GLN A 30 3.01 8.12 6.66
N ILE A 31 3.75 8.60 5.65
CA ILE A 31 4.79 7.81 5.00
C ILE A 31 5.81 7.29 6.02
N GLY A 32 6.04 5.98 6.00
CA GLY A 32 7.07 5.28 6.73
C GLY A 32 8.19 4.85 5.77
N PRO A 33 8.78 3.66 5.98
CA PRO A 33 9.75 3.12 5.03
C PRO A 33 9.12 2.92 3.65
N TYR A 34 9.75 3.48 2.62
CA TYR A 34 9.32 3.34 1.23
C TYR A 34 10.52 3.13 0.31
N GLN A 35 10.27 2.55 -0.86
CA GLN A 35 11.24 2.35 -1.93
C GLN A 35 10.54 2.70 -3.25
N GLY A 36 11.20 3.46 -4.10
CA GLY A 36 10.63 3.91 -5.38
C GLY A 36 11.46 5.03 -5.98
N GLU A 37 11.21 5.34 -7.25
CA GLU A 37 11.92 6.40 -7.97
C GLU A 37 11.20 7.76 -7.87
N VAL A 38 9.99 7.77 -7.31
CA VAL A 38 9.12 8.94 -7.20
C VAL A 38 8.92 9.34 -5.74
N LEU A 39 8.62 10.61 -5.52
CA LEU A 39 8.32 11.12 -4.19
C LEU A 39 6.96 10.62 -3.73
N ALA A 40 6.94 9.74 -2.74
CA ALA A 40 5.72 9.26 -2.13
C ALA A 40 4.99 10.40 -1.37
N CYS A 41 3.65 10.33 -1.35
CA CYS A 41 2.85 11.29 -0.58
C CYS A 41 3.19 11.20 0.90
N GLY A 42 3.37 12.34 1.58
CA GLY A 42 3.80 12.36 2.97
C GLY A 42 2.71 11.98 3.98
N ILE A 43 1.46 12.40 3.73
CA ILE A 43 0.31 12.19 4.62
C ILE A 43 -0.92 11.86 3.77
N ILE A 44 -1.63 10.80 4.12
CA ILE A 44 -2.84 10.34 3.42
C ILE A 44 -4.00 10.32 4.43
N PRO A 45 -5.02 11.19 4.29
CA PRO A 45 -6.25 11.09 5.07
C PRO A 45 -7.02 9.79 4.75
N TYR A 46 -7.72 9.21 5.71
CA TYR A 46 -8.44 7.93 5.52
C TYR A 46 -9.54 8.02 4.45
N GLU A 47 -10.12 9.20 4.24
CA GLU A 47 -11.16 9.43 3.24
C GLU A 47 -10.65 9.56 1.80
N LYS A 48 -9.36 9.36 1.57
CA LYS A 48 -8.68 9.63 0.31
C LYS A 48 -7.85 8.45 -0.19
N GLY A 49 -7.89 8.24 -1.52
CA GLY A 49 -7.07 7.25 -2.20
C GLY A 49 -7.35 5.80 -1.78
N VAL A 50 -6.57 4.88 -2.35
CA VAL A 50 -6.71 3.44 -2.11
C VAL A 50 -6.18 3.09 -0.72
N CYS A 51 -5.00 3.61 -0.34
CA CYS A 51 -4.46 3.48 1.01
C CYS A 51 -5.45 3.90 2.13
N GLY A 52 -6.12 5.05 1.98
CA GLY A 52 -7.11 5.51 2.95
C GLY A 52 -8.35 4.60 2.99
N ALA A 53 -8.82 4.14 1.82
CA ALA A 53 -9.91 3.18 1.74
C ALA A 53 -9.54 1.84 2.40
N CYS A 54 -8.30 1.35 2.19
CA CYS A 54 -7.76 0.16 2.82
C CYS A 54 -7.71 0.31 4.35
N ALA A 55 -7.19 1.43 4.85
CA ALA A 55 -7.16 1.73 6.28
C ALA A 55 -8.57 1.79 6.90
N THR A 56 -9.52 2.39 6.19
CA THR A 56 -10.91 2.53 6.66
C THR A 56 -11.65 1.19 6.71
N ARG A 57 -11.51 0.37 5.67
CA ARG A 57 -12.19 -0.92 5.56
C ARG A 57 -11.48 -2.03 6.31
N GLN A 58 -10.18 -1.86 6.58
CA GLN A 58 -9.27 -2.91 7.06
C GLN A 58 -9.32 -4.17 6.19
N GLU A 59 -9.38 -3.94 4.89
CA GLU A 59 -9.43 -4.96 3.85
C GLU A 59 -8.35 -4.68 2.81
N THR A 60 -7.78 -5.73 2.23
CA THR A 60 -6.88 -5.60 1.09
C THR A 60 -7.66 -5.14 -0.15
N ILE A 61 -7.13 -4.16 -0.87
CA ILE A 61 -7.76 -3.58 -2.05
C ILE A 61 -6.83 -3.72 -3.24
N ILE A 62 -7.30 -4.39 -4.30
CA ILE A 62 -6.67 -4.40 -5.63
C ILE A 62 -7.35 -3.34 -6.48
N VAL A 63 -6.56 -2.47 -7.11
CA VAL A 63 -7.02 -1.48 -8.08
C VAL A 63 -6.27 -1.66 -9.38
N HIS A 64 -6.97 -2.19 -10.38
CA HIS A 64 -6.41 -2.45 -11.70
C HIS A 64 -6.16 -1.19 -12.54
N ASP A 65 -6.90 -0.12 -12.25
CA ASP A 65 -6.76 1.20 -12.88
C ASP A 65 -7.07 2.28 -11.84
N VAL A 66 -6.02 2.90 -11.31
CA VAL A 66 -6.13 3.91 -10.24
C VAL A 66 -6.90 5.15 -10.68
N THR A 67 -6.92 5.46 -11.98
CA THR A 67 -7.64 6.63 -12.52
C THR A 67 -9.16 6.47 -12.40
N LYS A 68 -9.64 5.23 -12.28
CA LYS A 68 -11.05 4.89 -12.08
C LYS A 68 -11.44 4.79 -10.61
N PHE A 69 -10.48 4.86 -9.68
CA PHE A 69 -10.77 4.71 -8.26
C PHE A 69 -11.41 5.98 -7.66
N PRO A 70 -12.53 5.87 -6.90
CA PRO A 70 -13.16 7.03 -6.29
C PRO A 70 -12.22 7.79 -5.37
N LYS A 71 -12.19 9.13 -5.50
CA LYS A 71 -11.33 10.00 -4.68
C LYS A 71 -9.84 9.67 -4.79
N TYR A 72 -9.40 9.15 -5.95
CA TYR A 72 -8.00 8.96 -6.24
C TYR A 72 -7.21 10.25 -5.98
N ILE A 73 -6.16 10.13 -5.18
CA ILE A 73 -5.11 11.14 -5.06
C ILE A 73 -3.95 10.60 -5.86
N ALA A 74 -3.65 11.22 -7.00
CA ALA A 74 -2.40 10.97 -7.69
C ALA A 74 -1.25 11.41 -6.79
N CYS A 75 -0.60 10.45 -6.14
CA CYS A 75 0.62 10.69 -5.38
C CYS A 75 1.82 10.77 -6.34
N ASP A 76 1.74 10.07 -7.47
CA ASP A 76 2.61 10.15 -8.62
C ASP A 76 1.80 9.91 -9.91
N SER A 77 2.23 10.49 -11.04
CA SER A 77 1.50 10.40 -12.31
C SER A 77 1.79 9.12 -13.10
N LEU A 78 2.77 8.31 -12.69
CA LEU A 78 3.16 7.09 -13.40
C LEU A 78 2.45 5.84 -12.87
N THR A 79 1.95 5.85 -11.63
CA THR A 79 1.15 4.75 -11.06
C THR A 79 -0.13 4.54 -11.87
N LYS A 80 -0.37 3.29 -12.30
CA LYS A 80 -1.54 2.87 -13.06
C LYS A 80 -2.37 1.81 -12.34
N SER A 81 -1.75 0.95 -11.56
CA SER A 81 -2.43 0.02 -10.66
C SER A 81 -1.79 0.04 -9.27
N GLU A 82 -2.57 -0.30 -8.25
CA GLU A 82 -2.19 -0.23 -6.83
C GLU A 82 -2.78 -1.44 -6.09
N LEU A 83 -2.03 -1.99 -5.15
CA LEU A 83 -2.50 -2.97 -4.17
C LEU A 83 -2.13 -2.48 -2.76
N ALA A 84 -3.16 -2.26 -1.95
CA ALA A 84 -3.02 -1.84 -0.57
C ALA A 84 -3.45 -2.95 0.40
N VAL A 85 -2.57 -3.33 1.33
CA VAL A 85 -2.78 -4.40 2.32
C VAL A 85 -2.76 -3.79 3.73
N PRO A 86 -3.79 -4.01 4.58
CA PRO A 86 -3.82 -3.49 5.94
C PRO A 86 -2.80 -4.24 6.80
N VAL A 87 -2.01 -3.50 7.57
CA VAL A 87 -1.06 -4.06 8.55
C VAL A 87 -1.65 -3.88 9.93
N THR A 88 -2.01 -4.99 10.57
CA THR A 88 -2.58 -4.99 11.92
C THR A 88 -1.64 -5.62 12.94
N ARG A 89 -1.79 -5.19 14.19
CA ARG A 89 -1.16 -5.80 15.38
C ARG A 89 -2.15 -5.69 16.53
N ASP A 90 -2.35 -6.77 17.28
CA ASP A 90 -3.34 -6.83 18.37
C ASP A 90 -4.74 -6.38 17.94
N ASN A 91 -5.18 -6.79 16.74
CA ASN A 91 -6.43 -6.36 16.09
C ASN A 91 -6.57 -4.83 15.90
N LYS A 92 -5.47 -4.09 15.89
CA LYS A 92 -5.43 -2.65 15.58
C LYS A 92 -4.63 -2.40 14.32
N LEU A 93 -5.17 -1.56 13.43
CA LEU A 93 -4.43 -1.08 12.27
C LEU A 93 -3.23 -0.23 12.74
N ILE A 94 -2.03 -0.58 12.27
CA ILE A 94 -0.80 0.16 12.55
C ILE A 94 -0.16 0.77 11.30
N ALA A 95 -0.45 0.21 10.12
CA ALA A 95 -0.02 0.73 8.83
C ALA A 95 -0.84 0.15 7.68
N VAL A 96 -0.56 0.61 6.47
CA VAL A 96 -0.94 0.01 5.19
C VAL A 96 0.35 -0.27 4.42
N LEU A 97 0.51 -1.49 3.93
CA LEU A 97 1.51 -1.81 2.91
C LEU A 97 0.90 -1.46 1.56
N ASP A 98 1.59 -0.61 0.83
CA ASP A 98 1.17 -0.07 -0.45
C ASP A 98 2.17 -0.46 -1.53
N VAL A 99 1.70 -1.06 -2.62
CA VAL A 99 2.52 -1.39 -3.79
C VAL A 99 1.87 -0.87 -5.06
N ASP A 100 2.64 -0.11 -5.82
CA ASP A 100 2.22 0.50 -7.08
C ASP A 100 2.87 -0.18 -8.27
N SER A 101 2.24 -0.09 -9.44
CA SER A 101 2.85 -0.43 -10.72
C SER A 101 2.55 0.62 -11.79
N THR A 102 3.48 0.78 -12.73
CA THR A 102 3.31 1.61 -13.94
C THR A 102 2.49 0.91 -15.04
N GLU A 103 2.04 -0.31 -14.78
CA GLU A 103 1.21 -1.13 -15.67
C GLU A 103 -0.23 -1.19 -15.14
N PHE A 104 -1.20 -1.24 -16.04
CA PHE A 104 -2.58 -1.56 -15.67
C PHE A 104 -2.70 -3.04 -15.35
N ASP A 105 -3.66 -3.42 -14.50
CA ASP A 105 -3.96 -4.82 -14.18
C ASP A 105 -2.74 -5.62 -13.64
N ALA A 106 -1.74 -4.96 -13.06
CA ALA A 106 -0.47 -5.62 -12.70
C ALA A 106 -0.59 -6.60 -11.52
N PHE A 107 -1.58 -6.40 -10.64
CA PHE A 107 -1.78 -7.19 -9.43
C PHE A 107 -2.99 -8.10 -9.54
N ASN A 108 -2.90 -9.27 -8.90
CA ASN A 108 -3.95 -10.27 -8.85
C ASN A 108 -4.07 -10.91 -7.45
N GLU A 109 -4.94 -11.92 -7.33
CA GLU A 109 -5.20 -12.61 -6.05
C GLU A 109 -3.97 -13.37 -5.49
N VAL A 110 -3.03 -13.79 -6.35
CA VAL A 110 -1.77 -14.40 -5.90
C VAL A 110 -0.92 -13.37 -5.16
N ASP A 111 -0.75 -12.18 -5.75
CA ASP A 111 0.01 -11.08 -5.13
C ASP A 111 -0.60 -10.68 -3.80
N LYS A 112 -1.92 -10.48 -3.78
CA LYS A 112 -2.69 -10.23 -2.57
C LYS A 112 -2.44 -11.30 -1.50
N SER A 113 -2.62 -12.58 -1.84
CA SER A 113 -2.51 -13.68 -0.89
C SER A 113 -1.12 -13.76 -0.25
N TYR A 114 -0.06 -13.57 -1.04
CA TYR A 114 1.31 -13.62 -0.52
C TYR A 114 1.72 -12.37 0.25
N LEU A 115 1.24 -11.18 -0.15
CA LEU A 115 1.51 -9.96 0.60
C LEU A 115 0.74 -9.94 1.93
N GLU A 116 -0.50 -10.43 1.97
CA GLU A 116 -1.23 -10.69 3.20
C GLU A 116 -0.48 -11.69 4.10
N LEU A 117 0.05 -12.79 3.53
CA LEU A 117 0.83 -13.76 4.28
C LEU A 117 2.10 -13.15 4.89
N ILE A 118 2.83 -12.31 4.13
CA ILE A 118 4.01 -11.59 4.62
C ILE A 118 3.60 -10.66 5.77
N VAL A 119 2.56 -9.86 5.59
CA VAL A 119 2.08 -8.94 6.62
C VAL A 119 1.70 -9.70 7.90
N LYS A 120 0.90 -10.75 7.76
CA LYS A 120 0.50 -11.63 8.85
C LYS A 120 1.71 -12.20 9.61
N THR A 121 2.64 -12.81 8.89
CA THR A 121 3.82 -13.48 9.48
C THR A 121 4.68 -12.53 10.32
N TYR A 122 4.82 -11.27 9.89
CA TYR A 122 5.76 -10.33 10.52
C TYR A 122 5.11 -9.33 11.49
N PHE A 123 3.79 -9.15 11.46
CA PHE A 123 3.12 -8.10 12.25
C PHE A 123 1.99 -8.59 13.18
N GLU A 124 1.41 -9.78 12.98
CA GLU A 124 0.33 -10.32 13.81
C GLU A 124 0.82 -11.00 15.12
N ASN A 125 2.11 -10.94 15.45
CA ASN A 125 2.68 -11.45 16.71
C ASN A 125 3.00 -10.33 17.71
#